data_AF-A0A317CRM7-F1
#
_entry.id   AF-A0A317CRM7-F1
#
_cell.length_a   1.000
_cell.length_b   1.000
_cell.length_c   1.000
_cell.angle_alpha   90.00
_cell.angle_beta   90.00
_cell.angle_gamma   90.00
#
_symmetry.space_group_name_H-M   'P 1'
#
loop_
_entity.id
_entity.type
_entity.pdbx_description
1 polymer ?
#
loop_
_entity_poly.entity_id
_entity_poly.type
_entity_poly.pdbx_seq_one_letter_code
_entity_poly.pdbx_strand_id
1 'polypeptide(L)'
;HPHLVDALVLAARSPRLTRRAAQPAARALPRLVARPWRQLTGPAGVDDLDPLAPDDRWHAVRKEGKQARYAVNAVAPALRHKGARRLSRALAGVQDVLGEHQDAAVAADTWLALAADRPDDHELAVTAGRLAEREREAVHRMRARFPAAWHRATRPRRTRWLP
;
A
#
# COMPACT_ATOMS: atom_id res chain seq x y z
N HIS A 1 18.86 21.89 7.73
CA HIS A 1 18.23 22.28 6.45
C HIS A 1 17.11 23.32 6.63
N PRO A 2 17.38 24.54 7.14
CA PRO A 2 16.37 25.59 7.30
C PRO A 2 15.71 26.02 5.98
N HIS A 3 16.48 26.11 4.90
CA HIS A 3 15.97 26.47 3.57
C HIS A 3 14.94 25.50 2.98
N LEU A 4 14.97 24.21 3.36
CA LEU A 4 13.97 23.24 2.91
C LEU A 4 12.63 23.49 3.59
N VAL A 5 12.65 23.82 4.88
CA VAL A 5 11.43 24.11 5.66
C VAL A 5 10.76 25.37 5.11
N ASP A 6 11.54 26.43 4.87
CA ASP A 6 11.02 27.67 4.30
C ASP A 6 10.42 27.47 2.90
N ALA A 7 11.08 26.66 2.07
CA ALA A 7 10.55 26.29 0.75
C ALA A 7 9.23 25.51 0.83
N LEU A 8 9.09 24.59 1.79
CA LEU A 8 7.85 23.85 2.03
C LEU A 8 6.73 24.75 2.54
N VAL A 9 7.03 25.68 3.46
CA VAL A 9 6.06 26.67 3.95
C VAL A 9 5.58 27.58 2.82
N LEU A 10 6.50 28.06 1.97
CA LEU A 10 6.16 28.87 0.80
C LEU A 10 5.29 28.09 -0.20
N ALA A 11 5.66 26.85 -0.50
CA ALA A 11 4.91 25.99 -1.40
C ALA A 11 3.49 25.68 -0.88
N ALA A 12 3.32 25.55 0.44
CA ALA A 12 2.01 25.35 1.06
C ALA A 12 1.11 26.60 1.00
N ARG A 13 1.70 27.80 1.16
CA ARG A 13 0.97 29.09 1.13
C ARG A 13 0.67 29.57 -0.29
N SER A 14 1.57 29.32 -1.23
CA SER A 14 1.47 29.82 -2.61
C SER A 14 1.90 28.72 -3.59
N PRO A 15 1.09 27.66 -3.73
CA PRO A 15 1.42 26.55 -4.61
C PRO A 15 1.53 27.04 -6.06
N ARG A 16 2.58 26.61 -6.76
CA ARG A 16 2.73 26.84 -8.20
C ARG A 16 1.79 25.90 -8.93
N LEU A 17 0.63 26.42 -9.33
CA LEU A 17 -0.43 25.66 -9.98
C LEU A 17 -0.27 25.63 -11.50
N THR A 18 -0.70 24.53 -12.12
CA THR A 18 -0.81 24.43 -13.58
C THR A 18 -2.18 24.93 -14.05
N ARG A 19 -2.35 25.18 -15.37
CA ARG A 19 -3.67 25.55 -15.95
C ARG A 19 -4.78 24.54 -15.63
N ARG A 20 -4.45 23.26 -15.38
CA ARG A 20 -5.42 22.23 -15.00
C ARG A 20 -6.07 22.49 -13.65
N ALA A 21 -5.41 23.24 -12.76
CA ALA A 21 -5.95 23.56 -11.43
C ALA A 21 -7.18 24.49 -11.48
N ALA A 22 -7.37 25.23 -12.59
CA ALA A 22 -8.56 26.06 -12.81
C ALA A 22 -9.80 25.25 -13.24
N GLN A 23 -9.66 23.96 -13.55
CA GLN A 23 -10.78 23.12 -13.94
C GLN A 23 -11.63 22.71 -12.73
N PRO A 24 -12.94 22.42 -12.92
CA PRO A 24 -13.78 21.89 -11.86
C PRO A 24 -13.16 20.62 -11.24
N ALA A 25 -13.08 20.58 -9.91
CA ALA A 25 -12.50 19.45 -9.16
C ALA A 25 -13.11 18.09 -9.57
N ALA A 26 -14.42 18.05 -9.83
CA ALA A 26 -15.14 16.87 -10.31
C ALA A 26 -14.62 16.32 -11.65
N ARG A 27 -14.01 17.16 -12.50
CA ARG A 27 -13.42 16.75 -13.79
C ARG A 27 -11.92 16.47 -13.68
N ALA A 28 -11.20 17.26 -12.91
CA ALA A 28 -9.74 17.18 -12.83
C ALA A 28 -9.25 16.07 -11.88
N LEU A 29 -9.83 15.97 -10.67
CA LEU A 29 -9.29 15.12 -9.61
C LEU A 29 -9.41 13.61 -9.87
N PRO A 30 -10.50 13.06 -10.45
CA PRO A 30 -10.56 11.62 -10.72
C PRO A 30 -9.43 11.15 -11.65
N ARG A 31 -9.02 12.00 -12.59
CA ARG A 31 -7.90 11.72 -13.51
C ARG A 31 -6.55 11.63 -12.81
N LEU A 32 -6.37 12.29 -11.67
CA LEU A 32 -5.16 12.19 -10.86
C LEU A 32 -5.04 10.84 -10.15
N VAL A 33 -6.18 10.15 -9.94
CA VAL A 33 -6.21 8.81 -9.33
C VAL A 33 -6.06 7.71 -10.38
N ALA A 34 -6.35 8.00 -11.66
CA ALA A 34 -6.35 7.02 -12.73
C ALA A 34 -5.06 6.21 -12.83
N ARG A 35 -3.90 6.88 -12.83
CA ARG A 35 -2.60 6.22 -12.97
C ARG A 35 -2.30 5.26 -11.81
N PRO A 36 -2.26 5.70 -10.54
CA PRO A 36 -1.97 4.78 -9.43
C PRO A 36 -3.04 3.71 -9.26
N TRP A 37 -4.30 3.99 -9.62
CA TRP A 37 -5.34 2.97 -9.63
C TRP A 37 -5.07 1.88 -10.67
N ARG A 38 -4.79 2.25 -11.93
CA ARG A 38 -4.46 1.29 -13.00
C ARG A 38 -3.18 0.49 -12.74
N GLN A 39 -2.20 1.10 -12.07
CA GLN A 39 -1.00 0.36 -11.65
C GLN A 39 -1.39 -0.73 -10.65
N LEU A 40 -2.13 -0.36 -9.60
CA LEU A 40 -2.59 -1.29 -8.60
C LEU A 40 -3.54 -2.38 -9.16
N THR A 41 -4.41 -2.05 -10.11
CA THR A 41 -5.36 -3.00 -10.72
C THR A 41 -4.85 -3.53 -12.06
N GLY A 42 -3.55 -3.45 -12.33
CA GLY A 42 -2.98 -3.90 -13.60
C GLY A 42 -2.28 -5.25 -13.44
N PRO A 43 -1.69 -5.77 -14.53
CA PRO A 43 -0.87 -6.98 -14.51
C PRO A 43 0.29 -6.93 -13.50
N ALA A 44 0.93 -5.76 -13.39
CA ALA A 44 1.99 -5.51 -12.41
C ALA A 44 1.45 -5.32 -10.96
N GLY A 45 0.13 -5.23 -10.80
CA GLY A 45 -0.55 -5.00 -9.53
C GLY A 45 -1.26 -6.24 -9.02
N VAL A 46 -2.52 -6.09 -8.62
CA VAL A 46 -3.31 -7.13 -7.97
C VAL A 46 -3.85 -8.18 -8.95
N ASP A 47 -4.06 -7.82 -10.22
CA ASP A 47 -4.72 -8.71 -11.18
C ASP A 47 -3.92 -10.01 -11.40
N ASP A 48 -2.59 -9.93 -11.43
CA ASP A 48 -1.70 -11.09 -11.52
C ASP A 48 -0.93 -11.38 -10.22
N LEU A 49 -1.46 -10.96 -9.06
CA LEU A 49 -0.81 -11.25 -7.78
C LEU A 49 -1.12 -12.69 -7.34
N ASP A 50 -0.19 -13.60 -7.62
CA ASP A 50 -0.25 -14.99 -7.17
C ASP A 50 -0.06 -15.11 -5.64
N PRO A 51 -0.96 -15.81 -4.90
CA PRO A 51 -0.75 -16.22 -3.51
C PRO A 51 0.58 -16.90 -3.21
N LEU A 52 1.23 -17.52 -4.20
CA LEU A 52 2.52 -18.20 -4.08
C LEU A 52 3.69 -17.38 -4.62
N ALA A 53 3.45 -16.16 -5.12
CA ALA A 53 4.53 -15.28 -5.58
C ALA A 53 5.55 -15.00 -4.46
N PRO A 54 6.81 -14.67 -4.78
CA PRO A 54 7.79 -14.31 -3.77
C PRO A 54 7.40 -12.99 -3.05
N ASP A 55 7.95 -12.76 -1.85
CA ASP A 55 7.52 -11.65 -0.99
C ASP A 55 7.80 -10.26 -1.60
N ASP A 56 8.82 -10.15 -2.45
CA ASP A 56 9.15 -8.93 -3.19
C ASP A 56 8.01 -8.50 -4.14
N ARG A 57 7.30 -9.46 -4.74
CA ARG A 57 6.12 -9.21 -5.56
C ARG A 57 4.96 -8.67 -4.71
N TRP A 58 4.75 -9.24 -3.53
CA TRP A 58 3.77 -8.74 -2.54
C TRP A 58 4.14 -7.34 -2.04
N HIS A 59 5.42 -7.10 -1.78
CA HIS A 59 5.96 -5.80 -1.41
C HIS A 59 5.75 -4.74 -2.51
N ALA A 60 5.91 -5.13 -3.79
CA ALA A 60 5.64 -4.26 -4.92
C ALA A 60 4.16 -3.81 -4.95
N VAL A 61 3.21 -4.76 -4.81
CA VAL A 61 1.78 -4.43 -4.71
C VAL A 61 1.48 -3.55 -3.51
N ARG A 62 2.14 -3.77 -2.37
CA ARG A 62 1.99 -2.91 -1.19
C ARG A 62 2.35 -1.45 -1.50
N LYS A 63 3.44 -1.21 -2.23
CA LYS A 63 3.85 0.14 -2.64
C LYS A 63 2.82 0.79 -3.56
N GLU A 64 2.30 0.06 -4.55
CA GLU A 64 1.25 0.54 -5.44
C GLU A 64 -0.06 0.83 -4.69
N GLY A 65 -0.41 -0.04 -3.74
CA GLY A 65 -1.57 0.13 -2.86
C GLY A 65 -1.47 1.40 -2.03
N LYS A 66 -0.27 1.72 -1.52
CA LYS A 66 0.01 2.96 -0.79
C LYS A 66 -0.18 4.18 -1.68
N GLN A 67 0.34 4.14 -2.91
CA GLN A 67 0.20 5.22 -3.89
C GLN A 67 -1.27 5.45 -4.26
N ALA A 68 -2.03 4.40 -4.54
CA ALA A 68 -3.46 4.49 -4.84
C ALA A 68 -4.25 5.04 -3.65
N ARG A 69 -3.99 4.54 -2.44
CA ARG A 69 -4.65 5.04 -1.22
C ARG A 69 -4.38 6.52 -1.01
N TYR A 70 -3.14 6.97 -1.17
CA TYR A 70 -2.78 8.38 -1.01
C TYR A 70 -3.44 9.26 -2.07
N ALA A 71 -3.47 8.83 -3.34
CA ALA A 71 -4.18 9.55 -4.39
C ALA A 71 -5.67 9.67 -4.08
N VAL A 72 -6.33 8.57 -3.69
CA VAL A 72 -7.74 8.58 -3.30
C VAL A 72 -7.99 9.47 -2.08
N ASN A 73 -7.14 9.36 -1.05
CA ASN A 73 -7.27 10.14 0.19
C ASN A 73 -7.12 11.64 -0.07
N ALA A 74 -6.19 12.04 -0.95
CA ALA A 74 -5.98 13.44 -1.31
C ALA A 74 -7.20 14.07 -2.00
N VAL A 75 -7.89 13.31 -2.86
CA VAL A 75 -9.02 13.85 -3.65
C VAL A 75 -10.39 13.69 -2.98
N ALA A 76 -10.56 12.69 -2.11
CA ALA A 76 -11.86 12.32 -1.55
C ALA A 76 -12.59 13.45 -0.80
N PRO A 77 -11.92 14.33 -0.02
CA PRO A 77 -12.56 15.48 0.62
C PRO A 77 -13.15 16.47 -0.40
N ALA A 78 -12.35 16.83 -1.42
CA ALA A 78 -12.72 17.83 -2.43
C ALA A 78 -13.81 17.34 -3.39
N LEU A 79 -13.84 16.05 -3.72
CA LEU A 79 -14.86 15.49 -4.60
C LEU A 79 -16.26 15.43 -3.98
N ARG A 80 -16.38 15.52 -2.64
CA ARG A 80 -17.62 15.30 -1.87
C ARG A 80 -18.36 13.98 -2.19
N HIS A 81 -17.75 13.07 -2.93
CA HIS A 81 -18.34 11.81 -3.40
C HIS A 81 -18.28 10.70 -2.33
N LYS A 82 -19.43 10.08 -2.02
CA LYS A 82 -19.52 9.00 -1.02
C LYS A 82 -18.66 7.78 -1.39
N GLY A 83 -18.56 7.45 -2.67
CA GLY A 83 -17.73 6.35 -3.17
C GLY A 83 -16.24 6.57 -2.90
N ALA A 84 -15.72 7.80 -3.10
CA ALA A 84 -14.31 8.12 -2.91
C ALA A 84 -13.89 7.98 -1.44
N ARG A 85 -14.70 8.50 -0.52
CA ARG A 85 -14.48 8.33 0.93
C ARG A 85 -14.52 6.86 1.35
N ARG A 86 -15.46 6.09 0.81
CA ARG A 86 -15.57 4.65 1.09
C ARG A 86 -14.40 3.85 0.53
N LEU A 87 -13.90 4.19 -0.65
CA LEU A 87 -12.73 3.57 -1.24
C LEU A 87 -11.47 3.86 -0.42
N SER A 88 -11.26 5.13 -0.02
CA SER A 88 -10.13 5.52 0.84
C SER A 88 -10.05 4.65 2.11
N ARG A 89 -11.17 4.50 2.83
CA ARG A 89 -11.23 3.65 4.04
C ARG A 89 -11.03 2.17 3.73
N ALA A 90 -11.57 1.70 2.61
CA ALA A 90 -11.42 0.28 2.25
C ALA A 90 -9.97 -0.06 1.86
N LEU A 91 -9.28 0.86 1.17
CA LEU A 91 -7.86 0.73 0.86
C LEU A 91 -6.98 0.78 2.11
N ALA A 92 -7.42 1.40 3.20
CA ALA A 92 -6.74 1.27 4.49
C ALA A 92 -6.74 -0.20 4.96
N GLY A 93 -7.89 -0.87 4.96
CA GLY A 93 -7.96 -2.29 5.30
C GLY A 93 -7.18 -3.23 4.37
N VAL A 94 -7.01 -2.86 3.09
CA VAL A 94 -6.10 -3.58 2.17
C VAL A 94 -4.64 -3.35 2.57
N GLN A 95 -4.29 -2.11 2.94
CA GLN A 95 -2.95 -1.77 3.40
C GLN A 95 -2.60 -2.40 4.74
N ASP A 96 -3.56 -2.60 5.64
CA ASP A 96 -3.35 -3.32 6.90
C ASP A 96 -2.89 -4.76 6.63
N VAL A 97 -3.61 -5.49 5.74
CA VAL A 97 -3.23 -6.86 5.34
C VAL A 97 -1.86 -6.91 4.64
N LEU A 98 -1.60 -6.01 3.70
CA LEU A 98 -0.31 -5.96 3.00
C LEU A 98 0.83 -5.47 3.91
N GLY A 99 0.52 -4.70 4.95
CA GLY A 99 1.45 -4.26 5.99
C GLY A 99 1.85 -5.42 6.88
N GLU A 100 0.87 -6.12 7.46
CA GLU A 100 1.10 -7.32 8.27
C GLU A 100 1.87 -8.40 7.49
N HIS A 101 1.58 -8.58 6.19
CA HIS A 101 2.36 -9.49 5.32
C HIS A 101 3.83 -9.07 5.26
N GLN A 102 4.11 -7.79 4.99
CA GLN A 102 5.48 -7.30 4.86
C GLN A 102 6.25 -7.38 6.18
N ASP A 103 5.60 -7.00 7.28
CA ASP A 103 6.23 -6.98 8.60
C ASP A 103 6.64 -8.40 9.01
N ALA A 104 5.77 -9.39 8.78
CA ALA A 104 6.08 -10.80 9.00
C ALA A 104 7.19 -11.31 8.07
N ALA A 105 7.16 -11.00 6.77
CA ALA A 105 8.20 -11.41 5.84
C ALA A 105 9.58 -10.87 6.26
N VAL A 106 9.65 -9.58 6.63
CA VAL A 106 10.88 -8.95 7.13
C VAL A 106 11.31 -9.55 8.46
N ALA A 107 10.38 -9.84 9.37
CA ALA A 107 10.70 -10.46 10.66
C ALA A 107 11.29 -11.86 10.49
N ALA A 108 10.74 -12.67 9.57
CA ALA A 108 11.28 -13.99 9.25
C ALA A 108 12.74 -13.90 8.77
N ASP A 109 13.00 -13.03 7.80
CA ASP A 109 14.35 -12.84 7.25
C ASP A 109 15.32 -12.27 8.30
N THR A 110 14.83 -11.40 9.18
CA THR A 110 15.62 -10.81 10.28
C THR A 110 16.06 -11.87 11.28
N TRP A 111 15.19 -12.79 11.68
CA TRP A 111 15.54 -13.88 12.59
C TRP A 111 16.62 -14.79 12.00
N LEU A 112 16.48 -15.16 10.73
CA LEU A 112 17.44 -16.01 10.05
C LEU A 112 18.80 -15.31 9.86
N ALA A 113 18.80 -14.02 9.52
CA ALA A 113 20.03 -13.22 9.44
C ALA A 113 20.74 -13.13 10.80
N LEU A 114 19.99 -12.90 11.89
CA LEU A 114 20.54 -12.83 13.24
C LEU A 114 21.21 -14.15 13.67
N ALA A 115 20.63 -15.29 13.32
CA ALA A 115 21.24 -16.60 13.59
C ALA A 115 22.48 -16.83 12.70
N ALA A 116 22.44 -16.43 11.43
CA ALA A 116 23.57 -16.56 10.52
C ALA A 116 24.79 -15.73 10.97
N ASP A 117 24.57 -14.58 11.62
CA ASP A 117 25.62 -13.74 12.19
C ASP A 117 26.29 -14.36 13.44
N ARG A 118 25.73 -15.43 14.01
CA ARG A 118 26.22 -16.10 15.23
C ARG A 118 26.19 -17.63 15.06
N PRO A 119 27.04 -18.19 14.19
CA PRO A 119 26.98 -19.61 13.83
C PRO A 119 27.25 -20.57 15.00
N ASP A 120 27.96 -20.12 16.03
CA ASP A 120 28.27 -20.94 17.22
C ASP A 120 27.14 -20.94 18.28
N ASP A 121 26.14 -20.07 18.15
CA ASP A 121 25.01 -19.94 19.07
C ASP A 121 23.84 -20.85 18.65
N HIS A 122 23.94 -22.11 19.08
CA HIS A 122 22.98 -23.16 18.72
C HIS A 122 21.59 -22.92 19.32
N GLU A 123 21.50 -22.29 20.49
CA GLU A 123 20.23 -21.95 21.14
C GLU A 123 19.51 -20.86 20.34
N LEU A 124 20.25 -19.83 19.89
CA LEU A 124 19.73 -18.82 19.00
C LEU A 124 19.28 -19.42 17.67
N ALA A 125 20.06 -20.31 17.06
CA ALA A 125 19.69 -20.94 15.78
C ALA A 125 18.33 -21.66 15.85
N VAL A 126 18.12 -22.47 16.91
CA VAL A 126 16.84 -23.16 17.14
C VAL A 126 15.70 -22.16 17.40
N THR A 127 15.96 -21.12 18.20
CA THR A 127 14.96 -20.11 18.56
C THR A 127 14.54 -19.27 17.34
N ALA A 128 15.52 -18.77 16.58
CA ALA A 128 15.32 -18.01 15.36
C ALA A 128 14.56 -18.81 14.30
N GLY A 129 14.90 -20.09 14.11
CA GLY A 129 14.18 -20.98 13.19
C GLY A 129 12.69 -21.09 13.52
N ARG A 130 12.35 -21.30 14.80
CA ARG A 130 10.95 -21.37 15.27
C ARG A 130 10.19 -20.06 15.11
N LEU A 131 10.85 -18.93 15.35
CA LEU A 131 10.25 -17.60 15.17
C LEU A 131 10.04 -17.31 13.69
N ALA A 132 11.04 -17.58 12.84
CA ALA A 132 10.92 -17.43 11.40
C ALA A 132 9.76 -18.26 10.83
N GLU A 133 9.59 -19.50 11.27
CA GLU A 133 8.45 -20.35 10.86
C GLU A 133 7.09 -19.71 11.20
N ARG A 134 6.93 -19.19 12.43
CA ARG A 134 5.68 -18.50 12.84
C ARG A 134 5.39 -17.26 12.01
N GLU A 135 6.43 -16.51 11.64
CA GLU A 135 6.28 -15.35 10.76
C GLU A 135 5.93 -15.77 9.32
N ARG A 136 6.47 -16.89 8.83
CA ARG A 136 6.05 -17.46 7.53
C ARG A 136 4.60 -17.92 7.54
N GLU A 137 4.11 -18.49 8.63
CA GLU A 137 2.68 -18.74 8.78
C GLU A 137 1.84 -17.45 8.75
N ALA A 138 2.32 -16.37 9.38
CA ALA A 138 1.64 -15.07 9.35
C ALA A 138 1.58 -14.51 7.92
N VAL A 139 2.66 -14.63 7.15
CA VAL A 139 2.70 -14.34 5.71
C VAL A 139 1.56 -15.09 4.99
N HIS A 140 1.48 -16.40 5.15
CA HIS A 140 0.44 -17.21 4.48
C HIS A 140 -0.98 -16.79 4.90
N ARG A 141 -1.21 -16.52 6.20
CA ARG A 141 -2.50 -16.01 6.69
C ARG A 141 -2.89 -14.68 6.04
N MET A 142 -1.95 -13.76 5.86
CA MET A 142 -2.24 -12.47 5.21
C MET A 142 -2.54 -12.62 3.73
N ARG A 143 -1.78 -13.46 3.02
CA ARG A 143 -2.06 -13.79 1.62
C ARG A 143 -3.47 -14.39 1.45
N ALA A 144 -3.89 -15.26 2.37
CA ALA A 144 -5.25 -15.83 2.37
C ALA A 144 -6.35 -14.78 2.69
N ARG A 145 -6.07 -13.78 3.52
CA ARG A 145 -7.02 -12.70 3.85
C ARG A 145 -7.14 -11.64 2.76
N PHE A 146 -6.10 -11.48 1.95
CA PHE A 146 -6.00 -10.41 0.96
C PHE A 146 -7.15 -10.38 -0.05
N PRO A 147 -7.57 -11.50 -0.70
CA PRO A 147 -8.66 -11.48 -1.69
C PRO A 147 -9.97 -10.91 -1.13
N ALA A 148 -10.32 -11.25 0.12
CA ALA A 148 -11.53 -10.73 0.75
C ALA A 148 -11.42 -9.23 1.05
N ALA A 149 -10.25 -8.75 1.50
CA ALA A 149 -10.00 -7.32 1.71
C ALA A 149 -10.08 -6.55 0.37
N TRP A 150 -9.47 -7.09 -0.68
CA TRP A 150 -9.45 -6.53 -2.02
C TRP A 150 -10.84 -6.46 -2.64
N HIS A 151 -11.59 -7.57 -2.66
CA HIS A 151 -12.96 -7.61 -3.18
C HIS A 151 -13.88 -6.62 -2.45
N ARG A 152 -13.72 -6.46 -1.13
CA ARG A 152 -14.45 -5.40 -0.40
C ARG A 152 -14.08 -4.02 -0.94
N ALA A 153 -12.81 -3.71 -1.14
CA ALA A 153 -12.34 -2.41 -1.61
C ALA A 153 -12.84 -2.07 -3.03
N THR A 154 -12.83 -3.03 -3.94
CA THR A 154 -13.10 -2.83 -5.37
C THR A 154 -14.58 -2.86 -5.77
N ARG A 155 -15.51 -3.07 -4.82
CA ARG A 155 -16.96 -3.08 -5.11
C ARG A 155 -17.39 -1.85 -5.95
N PRO A 156 -18.26 -2.00 -6.97
CA PRO A 156 -18.65 -0.91 -7.87
C PRO A 156 -19.12 0.37 -7.17
N ARG A 157 -19.84 0.26 -6.06
CA ARG A 157 -20.29 1.40 -5.23
C ARG A 157 -19.14 2.26 -4.66
N ARG A 158 -17.91 1.75 -4.67
CA ARG A 158 -16.68 2.41 -4.20
C ARG A 158 -15.80 2.88 -5.37
N THR A 159 -15.91 2.25 -6.54
CA THR A 159 -15.01 2.47 -7.68
C THR A 159 -15.64 3.17 -8.89
N ARG A 160 -16.97 3.21 -9.04
CA ARG A 160 -17.68 3.83 -10.20
C ARG A 160 -17.35 5.31 -10.50
N TRP A 161 -16.69 6.02 -9.60
CA TRP A 161 -16.27 7.42 -9.80
C TRP A 161 -14.84 7.54 -10.33
N LEU A 162 -14.09 6.43 -10.31
CA LEU A 162 -12.81 6.34 -10.97
C LEU A 162 -13.06 6.37 -12.49
N PRO A 163 -12.15 6.98 -13.25
CA PRO A 163 -12.26 7.07 -14.70
C PRO A 163 -12.11 5.71 -15.39
#